data_AF-A0A973RIG5-F1
#
_entry.id   AF-A0A973RIG5-F1
#
_cell.length_a   1.000
_cell.length_b   1.000
_cell.length_c   1.000
_cell.angle_alpha   90.00
_cell.angle_beta   90.00
_cell.angle_gamma   90.00
#
_symmetry.space_group_name_H-M   'P 1'
#
loop_
_entity.id
_entity.type
_entity.pdbx_description
1 polymer ?
#
loop_
_entity_poly.entity_id
_entity_poly.type
_entity_poly.pdbx_seq_one_letter_code
_entity_poly.pdbx_strand_id
1 'polypeptide(L)'
;MKIESWLFGTGVFFFVPVAVIYGFLTHWTEWVGIMGMLLVGGLSLMIGSYLGVTARRVGTRPEDREDAEILEGAGELGLVSPWSWWPSV
;
A
#
# COMPACT_ATOMS: atom_id res chain seq x y z
N MET A 1 -2.98 8.68 7.91
CA MET A 1 -2.42 7.72 6.92
C MET A 1 -0.91 7.44 7.05
N LYS A 2 -0.28 7.78 8.18
CA LYS A 2 1.19 7.65 8.30
C LYS A 2 1.62 6.19 8.41
N ILE A 3 0.84 5.38 9.12
CA ILE A 3 1.12 3.97 9.37
C ILE A 3 0.95 3.18 8.07
N GLU A 4 -0.11 3.44 7.31
CA GLU A 4 -0.40 2.78 6.04
C GLU A 4 0.69 3.09 4.99
N SER A 5 1.18 4.32 4.97
CA SER A 5 2.31 4.71 4.12
C SER A 5 3.59 3.93 4.48
N TRP A 6 3.82 3.73 5.78
CA TRP A 6 4.96 2.95 6.28
C TRP A 6 4.81 1.47 5.97
N LEU A 7 3.61 0.91 6.14
CA LEU A 7 3.31 -0.47 5.82
C LEU A 7 3.68 -0.80 4.38
N PHE A 8 3.17 -0.02 3.42
CA PHE A 8 3.52 -0.23 2.01
C PHE A 8 4.97 0.16 1.70
N GLY A 9 5.52 1.22 2.31
CA GLY A 9 6.90 1.62 2.10
C GLY A 9 7.94 0.58 2.55
N THR A 10 7.65 -0.18 3.61
CA THR A 10 8.55 -1.25 4.10
C THR A 10 8.70 -2.39 3.12
N GLY A 11 7.72 -2.62 2.23
CA GLY A 11 7.81 -3.61 1.17
C GLY A 11 9.03 -3.41 0.27
N VAL A 12 9.43 -2.17 -0.01
CA VAL A 12 10.64 -1.85 -0.78
C VAL A 12 11.89 -2.39 -0.09
N PHE A 13 11.99 -2.17 1.22
CA PHE A 13 13.10 -2.65 2.04
C PHE A 13 13.12 -4.17 2.19
N PHE A 14 12.02 -4.86 1.87
CA PHE A 14 11.96 -6.32 1.84
C PHE A 14 12.24 -6.87 0.44
N PHE A 15 11.47 -6.46 -0.57
CA PHE A 15 11.52 -7.03 -1.91
C PHE A 15 12.82 -6.72 -2.64
N VAL A 16 13.42 -5.54 -2.45
CA VAL A 16 14.67 -5.19 -3.15
C VAL A 16 15.85 -6.04 -2.65
N PRO A 17 16.11 -6.16 -1.33
CA PRO A 17 17.15 -7.08 -0.85
C PRO A 17 16.88 -8.53 -1.21
N VAL A 18 15.63 -9.00 -1.12
CA VAL A 18 15.27 -10.37 -1.50
C VAL A 18 15.53 -10.61 -2.99
N ALA A 19 15.20 -9.67 -3.87
CA ALA A 19 15.50 -9.77 -5.30
C ALA A 19 17.01 -9.88 -5.57
N VAL A 20 17.83 -9.13 -4.83
CA VAL A 20 19.30 -9.20 -4.94
C VAL A 20 19.82 -10.54 -4.45
N ILE A 21 19.38 -11.01 -3.27
CA ILE A 21 19.75 -12.33 -2.73
C ILE A 21 19.35 -13.43 -3.70
N TYR A 22 18.13 -13.36 -4.25
CA TYR A 22 17.66 -14.31 -5.25
C TYR A 22 18.49 -14.30 -6.53
N GLY A 23 18.89 -13.13 -7.01
CA GLY A 23 19.79 -12.99 -8.16
C GLY A 23 21.11 -13.72 -7.93
N PHE A 24 21.70 -13.60 -6.73
CA PHE A 24 22.89 -14.35 -6.38
C PHE A 24 22.65 -15.86 -6.32
N LEU A 25 21.56 -16.31 -5.69
CA LEU A 25 21.23 -17.75 -5.58
C LEU A 25 20.98 -18.41 -6.94
N THR A 26 20.43 -17.67 -7.90
CA THR A 26 20.14 -18.14 -9.26
C THR A 26 21.27 -17.88 -10.24
N HIS A 27 22.43 -17.40 -9.78
CA HIS A 27 23.56 -17.03 -10.63
C HIS A 27 23.16 -16.05 -11.76
N TRP A 28 22.15 -15.20 -11.50
CA TRP A 28 21.62 -14.23 -12.46
C TRP A 28 21.08 -14.86 -13.76
N THR A 29 20.67 -16.14 -13.72
CA THR A 29 20.16 -16.85 -14.89
C THR A 29 18.63 -16.76 -15.03
N GLU A 30 17.92 -16.55 -13.93
CA GLU A 30 16.45 -16.53 -13.92
C GLU A 30 15.88 -15.11 -13.86
N TRP A 31 15.55 -14.57 -15.03
CA TRP A 31 15.07 -13.19 -15.17
C TRP A 31 13.65 -12.96 -14.65
N VAL A 32 12.76 -13.95 -14.79
CA VAL A 32 11.34 -13.79 -14.43
C VAL A 32 11.18 -13.53 -12.92
N GLY A 33 11.85 -14.31 -12.07
CA GLY A 33 11.81 -14.13 -10.62
C GLY A 33 12.37 -12.78 -10.18
N ILE A 34 13.56 -12.41 -10.66
CA ILE A 34 14.21 -11.14 -10.31
C ILE A 34 13.33 -9.95 -10.69
N MET A 35 12.84 -9.92 -11.94
CA MET A 35 11.99 -8.83 -12.42
C MET A 35 10.66 -8.78 -11.68
N GLY A 36 10.04 -9.93 -11.41
CA GLY A 36 8.80 -10.00 -10.63
C GLY A 36 8.94 -9.37 -9.24
N MET A 37 10.01 -9.71 -8.52
CA MET A 37 10.26 -9.14 -7.18
C MET A 37 10.57 -7.64 -7.22
N LEU A 38 11.36 -7.18 -8.20
CA LEU A 38 11.63 -5.75 -8.37
C LEU A 38 10.36 -4.96 -8.72
N LEU A 39 9.49 -5.52 -9.56
CA LEU A 39 8.22 -4.89 -9.93
C LEU A 39 7.27 -4.81 -8.73
N VAL A 40 7.19 -5.86 -7.91
CA VAL A 40 6.41 -5.83 -6.66
C VAL A 40 6.98 -4.82 -5.66
N GLY A 41 8.31 -4.72 -5.55
CA GLY A 41 8.97 -3.66 -4.78
C GLY A 41 8.63 -2.26 -5.32
N GLY A 42 8.64 -2.08 -6.63
CA GLY A 42 8.23 -0.83 -7.29
C GLY A 42 6.77 -0.48 -7.05
N LEU A 43 5.86 -1.46 -7.11
CA LEU A 43 4.44 -1.28 -6.80
C LEU A 43 4.25 -0.84 -5.33
N SER A 44 4.96 -1.49 -4.40
CA SER A 44 4.97 -1.13 -2.99
C SER A 44 5.46 0.31 -2.77
N LEU A 45 6.51 0.73 -3.49
CA LEU A 45 6.99 2.12 -3.49
C LEU A 45 5.93 3.09 -4.01
N MET A 46 5.25 2.77 -5.12
CA MET A 46 4.21 3.63 -5.70
C MET A 46 3.05 3.84 -4.72
N ILE A 47 2.56 2.77 -4.10
CA ILE A 47 1.47 2.85 -3.12
C ILE A 47 1.91 3.63 -1.88
N GLY A 48 3.06 3.27 -1.29
CA GLY A 48 3.57 3.91 -0.08
C GLY A 48 3.85 5.41 -0.28
N SER A 49 4.42 5.79 -1.43
CA SER A 49 4.68 7.20 -1.76
C SER A 49 3.39 8.00 -1.97
N TYR A 50 2.41 7.44 -2.68
CA TYR A 50 1.10 8.08 -2.86
C TYR A 50 0.40 8.33 -1.52
N LEU A 51 0.33 7.31 -0.66
CA LEU A 51 -0.25 7.44 0.68
C LEU A 51 0.54 8.44 1.52
N GLY A 52 1.87 8.46 1.42
CA GLY A 52 2.73 9.37 2.18
C GLY A 52 2.52 10.84 1.78
N VAL A 53 2.34 11.11 0.49
CA VAL A 53 1.98 12.45 -0.01
C VAL A 53 0.57 12.83 0.46
N THR A 54 -0.39 11.91 0.37
CA THR A 54 -1.77 12.15 0.82
C THR A 54 -1.85 12.43 2.31
N ALA A 55 -1.11 11.68 3.14
CA ALA A 55 -1.05 11.86 4.59
C ALA A 55 -0.59 13.28 4.98
N ARG A 56 0.32 13.88 4.21
CA ARG A 56 0.80 15.25 4.43
C ARG A 56 -0.23 16.32 4.02
N ARG A 57 -1.16 15.99 3.12
CA ARG A 57 -2.16 16.93 2.59
C ARG A 57 -3.46 16.94 3.38
N VAL A 58 -3.94 15.77 3.81
CA VAL A 58 -5.26 15.60 4.43
C VAL A 58 -5.22 15.85 5.94
N GLY A 59 -4.08 15.62 6.60
CA GLY A 59 -3.95 15.72 8.05
C GLY A 59 -4.35 14.42 8.78
N THR A 60 -4.47 14.49 10.10
CA THR A 60 -4.82 13.36 10.97
C THR A 60 -6.33 13.13 10.98
N ARG A 61 -6.75 11.92 10.62
CA ARG A 61 -8.16 11.51 10.67
C ARG A 61 -8.51 10.97 12.06
N PRO A 62 -9.79 10.93 12.46
CA PRO A 62 -10.20 10.31 13.72
C PRO A 62 -9.71 8.86 13.87
N GLU A 63 -9.72 8.09 12.79
CA GLU A 63 -9.19 6.71 12.75
C GLU A 63 -7.67 6.59 12.96
N ASP A 64 -6.91 7.68 12.81
CA ASP A 64 -5.46 7.71 13.04
C ASP A 64 -5.12 8.06 14.52
N ARG A 65 -6.12 8.36 15.37
CA ARG A 65 -5.96 8.86 16.75
C ARG A 65 -6.45 7.84 17.79
N GLU A 66 -5.68 7.63 18.85
CA GLU A 66 -6.06 6.75 19.97
C GLU A 66 -7.13 7.36 20.89
N ASP A 67 -7.30 8.69 20.84
CA ASP A 67 -8.20 9.48 21.68
C ASP A 67 -9.45 9.98 20.94
N ALA A 68 -9.73 9.45 19.74
CA ALA A 68 -10.87 9.90 18.94
C ALA A 68 -12.22 9.45 19.53
N GLU A 69 -13.20 10.35 19.52
CA GLU A 69 -14.57 10.03 19.92
C GLU A 69 -15.43 9.51 18.75
N ILE A 70 -16.43 8.68 19.07
CA ILE A 70 -17.35 8.10 18.07
C ILE A 70 -18.08 9.20 17.26
N LEU A 71 -18.40 10.32 17.92
CA LEU A 71 -19.12 11.44 17.31
C LEU A 71 -18.31 12.11 16.18
N GLU A 72 -16.98 12.05 16.21
CA GLU A 72 -16.12 12.59 15.14
C GLU A 72 -16.31 11.85 13.80
N GLY A 73 -16.82 10.60 13.84
CA GLY A 73 -17.12 9.79 12.67
C GLY A 73 -18.59 9.79 12.23
N ALA A 74 -19.46 10.58 12.87
CA ALA A 74 -20.92 10.53 12.64
C ALA A 74 -21.40 11.24 11.36
N GLY A 75 -20.48 11.71 10.51
CA GLY A 75 -20.81 12.33 9.22
C GLY A 75 -21.31 11.34 8.16
N GLU A 76 -21.74 11.87 7.01
CA GLU A 76 -22.10 11.03 5.87
C GLU A 76 -20.86 10.35 5.27
N LEU A 77 -20.89 9.02 5.15
CA LEU A 77 -19.77 8.21 4.61
C LEU A 77 -19.63 8.32 3.08
N GLY A 78 -20.68 8.77 2.39
CA GLY A 78 -20.77 8.78 0.92
C GLY A 78 -21.76 7.74 0.37
N LEU A 79 -21.66 7.46 -0.93
CA LEU A 79 -22.60 6.59 -1.63
C LEU A 79 -22.08 5.14 -1.69
N VAL A 80 -22.93 4.19 -1.32
CA VAL A 80 -22.68 2.74 -1.46
C VAL A 80 -23.75 2.16 -2.39
N SER A 81 -23.34 1.34 -3.36
CA SER A 81 -24.27 0.70 -4.29
C SER A 81 -25.07 -0.41 -3.58
N PRO A 82 -26.42 -0.33 -3.50
CA PRO A 82 -27.21 -1.33 -2.78
C PRO A 82 -27.35 -2.66 -3.54
N TRP A 83 -27.28 -2.63 -4.87
CA TRP A 83 -27.23 -3.82 -5.74
C TRP A 83 -26.56 -3.45 -7.07
N SER A 84 -25.96 -4.43 -7.74
CA SER A 84 -25.44 -4.27 -9.10
C SER A 84 -25.36 -5.63 -9.79
N TRP A 85 -25.83 -5.72 -11.04
CA TRP A 85 -25.61 -6.92 -11.87
C TRP A 85 -24.26 -6.89 -12.59
N TRP A 86 -23.61 -5.72 -12.67
CA TRP A 86 -22.33 -5.53 -13.35
C TRP A 86 -21.18 -6.44 -12.88
N PRO A 87 -21.05 -6.85 -11.60
CA PRO A 87 -19.99 -7.79 -11.21
C PRO A 87 -20.17 -9.20 -11.80
N SER A 88 -21.40 -9.56 -12.17
CA SER A 88 -21.75 -10.90 -12.66
C SER A 88 -21.83 -10.98 -14.19
N VAL A 89 -21.92 -9.84 -14.89
CA VAL A 89 -21.94 -9.76 -16.36
C VAL A 89 -20.60 -9.28 -16.91
#